data_AF-H2UYF1-F1
#
_entry.id   AF-H2UYF1-F1
#
_cell.length_a   1.000
_cell.length_b   1.000
_cell.length_c   1.000
_cell.angle_alpha   90.00
_cell.angle_beta   90.00
_cell.angle_gamma   90.00
#
_symmetry.space_group_name_H-M   'P 1'
#
loop_
_entity.id
_entity.type
_entity.pdbx_description
1 polymer ?
#
loop_
_entity_poly.entity_id
_entity_poly.type
_entity_poly.pdbx_seq_one_letter_code
_entity_poly.pdbx_strand_id
1 'polypeptide(L)'
;MQLVVMAAVLALVRVGHGCSFDCRPTNISIPVESCGLTELIYTTICAGQCYHVDPVYINYHDWAEQTVCNGDWTYEVKHIEGCPVGVSYPVATNCKCAACNSGNTYCSRFNGDVPGCLPF
;
A
#
# COMPACT_ATOMS: atom_id res chain seq x y z
N MET A 1 49.78 -37.97 -20.87
CA MET A 1 48.57 -37.90 -20.01
C MET A 1 48.17 -36.44 -19.89
N GLN A 2 47.05 -36.03 -20.49
CA GLN A 2 46.61 -34.63 -20.51
C GLN A 2 45.84 -34.31 -19.22
N LEU A 3 46.24 -33.24 -18.53
CA LEU A 3 45.60 -32.72 -17.33
C LEU A 3 44.36 -31.91 -17.74
N VAL A 4 43.18 -32.39 -17.39
CA VAL A 4 41.91 -31.70 -17.62
C VAL A 4 41.66 -30.77 -16.44
N VAL A 5 41.74 -29.45 -16.66
CA VAL A 5 41.47 -28.44 -15.64
C VAL A 5 39.96 -28.18 -15.61
N MET A 6 39.29 -28.64 -14.56
CA MET A 6 37.87 -28.36 -14.34
C MET A 6 37.73 -26.97 -13.69
N ALA A 7 37.32 -25.98 -14.46
CA ALA A 7 36.94 -24.68 -13.93
C ALA A 7 35.52 -24.74 -13.36
N ALA A 8 35.39 -24.64 -12.03
CA ALA A 8 34.09 -24.54 -11.38
C ALA A 8 33.61 -23.09 -11.43
N VAL A 9 32.56 -22.83 -12.21
CA VAL A 9 31.89 -21.52 -12.25
C VAL A 9 30.89 -21.46 -11.09
N LEU A 10 31.23 -20.70 -10.05
CA LEU A 10 30.30 -20.38 -8.96
C LEU A 10 29.23 -19.43 -9.49
N ALA A 11 28.03 -19.94 -9.75
CA ALA A 11 26.88 -19.12 -10.09
C ALA A 11 26.47 -18.30 -8.85
N LEU A 12 26.77 -17.00 -8.86
CA LEU A 12 26.21 -16.05 -7.91
C LEU A 12 24.71 -15.92 -8.20
N VAL A 13 23.88 -16.67 -7.48
CA VAL A 13 22.44 -16.42 -7.46
C VAL A 13 22.24 -15.07 -6.80
N ARG A 14 21.99 -14.03 -7.59
CA ARG A 14 21.42 -12.79 -7.06
C ARG A 14 20.04 -13.16 -6.54
N VAL A 15 19.90 -13.28 -5.22
CA VAL A 15 18.59 -13.18 -4.59
C VAL A 15 18.10 -11.78 -4.93
N GLY A 16 17.26 -11.67 -5.96
CA GLY A 16 16.52 -10.44 -6.19
C GLY A 16 15.78 -10.15 -4.89
N HIS A 17 15.94 -8.94 -4.35
CA HIS A 17 15.04 -8.48 -3.31
C HIS A 17 13.65 -8.51 -3.94
N GLY A 18 12.86 -9.54 -3.63
CA GLY A 18 11.51 -9.65 -4.16
C GLY A 18 10.77 -8.38 -3.79
N CYS A 19 9.97 -7.82 -4.68
CA CYS A 19 8.98 -6.86 -4.20
C CYS A 19 7.95 -7.68 -3.42
N SER A 20 7.88 -7.53 -2.09
CA SER A 20 6.64 -7.88 -1.40
C SER A 20 5.68 -6.73 -1.58
N PHE A 21 4.52 -7.08 -2.08
CA PHE A 21 3.40 -6.17 -2.17
C PHE A 21 2.42 -6.42 -1.03
N ASP A 22 2.80 -7.06 0.08
CA ASP A 22 1.83 -7.36 1.13
C ASP A 22 1.19 -6.07 1.65
N CYS A 23 -0.13 -6.09 1.83
CA CYS A 23 -0.88 -4.96 2.35
C CYS A 23 -0.32 -4.53 3.72
N ARG A 24 0.29 -3.35 3.79
CA ARG A 24 0.96 -2.85 4.99
C ARG A 24 0.88 -1.33 5.12
N PRO A 25 1.07 -0.78 6.32
CA PRO A 25 1.27 0.66 6.50
C PRO A 25 2.46 1.13 5.67
N THR A 26 2.26 2.17 4.88
CA THR A 26 3.23 2.74 3.95
C THR A 26 3.33 4.23 4.19
N ASN A 27 4.54 4.73 4.39
CA ASN A 27 4.80 6.16 4.52
C ASN A 27 4.58 6.87 3.19
N ILE A 28 3.84 7.97 3.22
CA ILE A 28 3.57 8.83 2.07
C ILE A 28 3.57 10.29 2.53
N SER A 29 3.82 11.21 1.59
CA SER A 29 3.55 12.62 1.78
C SER A 29 2.21 12.99 1.13
N ILE A 30 1.32 13.65 1.88
CA ILE A 30 0.06 14.16 1.35
C ILE A 30 -0.03 15.68 1.53
N PRO A 31 -0.64 16.42 0.59
CA PRO A 31 -0.95 17.81 0.80
C PRO A 31 -2.17 17.95 1.73
N VAL A 32 -2.09 18.86 2.68
CA VAL A 32 -3.21 19.31 3.52
C VAL A 32 -3.38 20.82 3.37
N GLU A 33 -4.63 21.28 3.38
CA GLU A 33 -4.96 22.69 3.14
C GLU A 33 -5.75 23.27 4.32
N SER A 34 -5.35 24.45 4.78
CA SER A 34 -6.11 25.28 5.72
C SER A 34 -6.02 26.73 5.31
N CYS A 35 -7.12 27.47 5.43
CA CYS A 35 -7.17 28.91 5.20
C CYS A 35 -6.55 29.40 3.87
N GLY A 36 -6.53 28.55 2.83
CA GLY A 36 -5.94 28.82 1.51
C GLY A 36 -4.42 28.57 1.41
N LEU A 37 -3.80 28.05 2.48
CA LEU A 37 -2.42 27.60 2.51
C LEU A 37 -2.35 26.07 2.42
N THR A 38 -1.39 25.55 1.65
CA THR A 38 -1.16 24.12 1.49
C THR A 38 0.21 23.74 2.02
N GLU A 39 0.27 22.71 2.86
CA GLU A 39 1.52 22.10 3.32
C GLU A 39 1.56 20.60 3.04
N LEU A 40 2.76 20.05 2.85
CA LEU A 40 2.98 18.62 2.78
C LEU A 40 3.22 18.06 4.19
N ILE A 41 2.51 16.99 4.52
CA ILE A 41 2.72 16.24 5.76
C ILE A 41 3.14 14.81 5.44
N TYR A 42 3.92 14.21 6.33
CA TYR A 42 4.25 12.79 6.27
C TYR A 42 3.25 12.01 7.12
N THR A 43 2.62 10.99 6.53
CA THR A 43 1.65 10.11 7.20
C THR A 43 1.80 8.69 6.68
N THR A 44 1.03 7.76 7.23
CA THR A 44 0.92 6.38 6.76
C THR A 44 -0.43 6.12 6.09
N ILE A 45 -0.41 5.36 5.00
CA ILE A 45 -1.60 4.80 4.33
C ILE A 45 -1.51 3.28 4.28
N CYS A 46 -2.62 2.60 3.99
CA CYS A 46 -2.58 1.19 3.61
C CYS A 46 -2.32 1.05 2.12
N ALA A 47 -1.20 0.41 1.78
CA ALA A 47 -0.83 0.13 0.40
C ALA A 47 -0.26 -1.28 0.25
N GLY A 48 -0.53 -1.88 -0.90
CA GLY A 48 -0.13 -3.24 -1.23
C GLY A 48 -1.16 -3.94 -2.12
N GLN A 49 -0.95 -5.22 -2.33
CA GLN A 49 -1.74 -6.16 -3.08
C GLN A 49 -2.43 -7.11 -2.10
N CYS A 50 -3.61 -7.54 -2.51
CA CYS A 50 -4.38 -8.56 -1.85
C CYS A 50 -4.60 -9.71 -2.83
N TYR A 51 -4.71 -10.92 -2.29
CA TYR A 51 -5.00 -12.08 -3.11
C TYR A 51 -6.44 -11.99 -3.63
N HIS A 52 -6.59 -12.10 -4.95
CA HIS A 52 -7.88 -12.15 -5.62
C HIS A 52 -7.93 -13.37 -6.53
N VAL A 53 -9.09 -14.01 -6.57
CA VAL A 53 -9.37 -15.11 -7.49
C VAL A 53 -10.72 -14.84 -8.14
N ASP A 54 -10.74 -14.96 -9.47
CA ASP A 54 -11.99 -15.01 -10.22
C ASP A 54 -12.48 -16.47 -10.19
N PRO A 55 -13.63 -16.78 -9.55
CA PRO A 55 -14.09 -18.15 -9.43
C PRO A 55 -14.43 -18.74 -10.80
N VAL A 56 -13.95 -19.96 -11.06
CA VAL A 56 -14.20 -20.68 -12.33
C VAL A 56 -15.69 -21.03 -12.51
N TYR A 57 -16.37 -21.33 -11.41
CA TYR A 57 -17.81 -21.63 -11.39
C TYR A 57 -18.57 -20.45 -10.80
N ILE A 58 -19.44 -19.84 -11.61
CA ILE A 58 -20.27 -18.70 -11.20
C ILE A 58 -21.58 -19.24 -10.63
N ASN A 59 -21.66 -19.34 -9.30
CA ASN A 59 -22.90 -19.62 -8.57
C ASN A 59 -23.54 -18.28 -8.16
N TYR A 60 -24.84 -18.12 -8.38
CA TYR A 60 -25.59 -16.92 -7.95
C TYR A 60 -25.55 -16.71 -6.43
N HIS A 61 -25.34 -17.78 -5.65
CA HIS A 61 -25.31 -17.74 -4.19
C HIS A 61 -23.91 -17.58 -3.58
N ASP A 62 -22.82 -17.77 -4.35
CA ASP A 62 -21.43 -17.72 -3.88
C ASP A 62 -20.61 -16.73 -4.72
N TRP A 63 -20.99 -15.44 -4.67
CA TRP A 63 -20.13 -14.40 -5.19
C TRP A 63 -18.87 -14.32 -4.31
N ALA A 64 -17.70 -14.49 -4.92
CA ALA A 64 -16.44 -14.38 -4.20
C ALA A 64 -16.31 -12.95 -3.64
N GLU A 65 -16.20 -12.82 -2.32
CA GLU A 65 -15.97 -11.53 -1.68
C GLU A 65 -14.59 -11.00 -2.10
N GLN A 66 -14.59 -9.89 -2.83
CA GLN A 66 -13.35 -9.21 -3.19
C GLN A 66 -12.86 -8.42 -1.99
N THR A 67 -11.62 -8.70 -1.58
CA THR A 67 -10.93 -7.89 -0.57
C THR A 67 -10.21 -6.73 -1.24
N VAL A 68 -9.80 -5.73 -0.46
CA VAL A 68 -8.90 -4.66 -0.88
C VAL A 68 -7.91 -4.42 0.24
N CYS A 69 -6.78 -3.76 -0.04
CA CYS A 69 -5.87 -3.35 1.02
C CYS A 69 -6.52 -2.22 1.82
N ASN A 70 -6.96 -2.54 3.03
CA ASN A 70 -7.70 -1.66 3.92
C ASN A 70 -7.10 -1.73 5.34
N GLY A 71 -7.63 -1.00 6.30
CA GLY A 71 -7.03 -0.97 7.62
C GLY A 71 -7.80 -0.20 8.67
N ASP A 72 -7.15 -0.08 9.82
CA ASP A 72 -7.55 0.77 10.92
C ASP A 72 -6.78 2.09 10.83
N TRP A 73 -7.44 3.20 11.14
CA TRP A 73 -6.85 4.53 11.11
C TRP A 73 -7.22 5.35 12.33
N THR A 74 -6.30 6.24 12.69
CA THR A 74 -6.52 7.33 13.63
C THR A 74 -6.44 8.66 12.88
N TYR A 75 -6.82 9.74 13.56
CA TYR A 75 -6.69 11.09 13.01
C TYR A 75 -5.71 11.90 13.85
N GLU A 76 -4.85 12.63 13.17
CA GLU A 76 -3.98 13.65 13.75
C GLU A 76 -4.35 15.03 13.21
N VAL A 77 -3.84 16.08 13.84
CA VAL A 77 -4.16 17.47 13.48
C VAL A 77 -2.91 18.24 13.13
N LYS A 78 -2.84 18.75 11.90
CA LYS A 78 -1.79 19.68 11.45
C LYS A 78 -2.27 21.11 11.64
N HIS A 79 -1.48 21.91 12.35
CA HIS A 79 -1.66 23.36 12.41
C HIS A 79 -0.68 24.01 11.43
N ILE A 80 -1.21 24.71 10.44
CA ILE A 80 -0.43 25.49 9.48
C ILE A 80 -0.18 26.86 10.13
N GLU A 81 1.08 27.31 10.14
CA GLU A 81 1.42 28.60 10.75
C GLU A 81 0.65 29.74 10.07
N GLY A 82 0.01 30.58 10.87
CA GLY A 82 -0.84 31.67 10.37
C GLY A 82 -2.30 31.27 10.08
N CYS A 83 -2.67 30.00 10.14
CA CYS A 83 -4.07 29.57 10.05
C CYS A 83 -4.68 29.36 11.45
N PRO A 84 -5.91 29.84 11.70
CA PRO A 84 -6.58 29.66 12.98
C PRO A 84 -7.20 28.25 13.15
N VAL A 85 -7.32 27.47 12.07
CA VAL A 85 -7.99 26.17 12.06
C VAL A 85 -6.97 25.07 11.72
N GLY A 86 -6.88 24.06 12.58
CA GLY A 86 -6.11 22.85 12.31
C GLY A 86 -6.84 21.92 11.35
N VAL A 87 -6.07 21.14 10.58
CA VAL A 87 -6.59 20.19 9.59
C VAL A 87 -6.40 18.78 10.12
N SER A 88 -7.49 18.03 10.22
CA SER A 88 -7.43 16.62 10.58
C SER A 88 -7.05 15.77 9.37
N TYR A 89 -6.08 14.88 9.53
CA TYR A 89 -5.65 13.94 8.48
C TYR A 89 -5.59 12.50 9.02
N PRO A 90 -5.84 11.49 8.17
CA PRO A 90 -5.80 10.10 8.58
C PRO A 90 -4.36 9.58 8.69
N VAL A 91 -4.16 8.66 9.63
CA VAL A 91 -2.91 7.91 9.86
C VAL A 91 -3.26 6.44 9.97
N ALA A 92 -2.79 5.63 9.02
CA ALA A 92 -3.00 4.18 9.05
C ALA A 92 -2.16 3.54 10.18
N THR A 93 -2.82 2.86 11.10
CA THR A 93 -2.19 2.20 12.25
C THR A 93 -2.00 0.71 12.04
N ASN A 94 -2.86 0.10 11.23
CA ASN A 94 -2.83 -1.32 10.89
C ASN A 94 -3.46 -1.53 9.51
N CYS A 95 -2.90 -2.45 8.71
CA CYS A 95 -3.40 -2.73 7.36
C CYS A 95 -3.58 -4.24 7.15
N LYS A 96 -4.62 -4.60 6.41
CA LYS A 96 -5.03 -5.97 6.12
C LYS A 96 -5.86 -6.04 4.83
N CYS A 97 -5.89 -7.21 4.22
CA CYS A 97 -6.84 -7.49 3.14
C CYS A 97 -8.22 -7.76 3.73
N ALA A 98 -9.17 -6.86 3.47
CA ALA A 98 -10.54 -6.96 3.95
C ALA A 98 -11.50 -6.34 2.93
N ALA A 99 -12.80 -6.61 3.05
CA ALA A 99 -13.78 -5.92 2.22
C ALA A 99 -13.69 -4.39 2.39
N CYS A 100 -13.99 -3.67 1.30
CA CYS A 100 -14.02 -2.22 1.35
C CYS A 100 -15.19 -1.73 2.22
N ASN A 101 -14.90 -0.87 3.21
CA ASN A 101 -15.92 -0.29 4.06
C ASN A 101 -16.48 0.98 3.43
N SER A 102 -17.65 0.87 2.79
CA SER A 102 -18.31 1.99 2.11
C SER A 102 -18.85 3.08 3.06
N GLY A 103 -18.90 2.82 4.37
CA GLY A 103 -19.35 3.80 5.37
C GLY A 103 -18.29 4.86 5.68
N ASN A 104 -17.02 4.59 5.43
CA ASN A 104 -15.92 5.50 5.72
C ASN A 104 -14.86 5.60 4.61
N THR A 105 -15.00 4.80 3.54
CA THR A 105 -14.05 4.73 2.42
C THR A 105 -14.80 4.80 1.10
N TYR A 106 -14.23 5.48 0.12
CA TYR A 106 -14.73 5.46 -1.25
C TYR A 106 -14.27 4.18 -1.96
N CYS A 107 -15.20 3.23 -2.14
CA CYS A 107 -14.93 1.93 -2.75
C CYS A 107 -14.98 2.00 -4.28
N SER A 108 -13.86 2.39 -4.89
CA SER A 108 -13.71 2.42 -6.34
C SER A 108 -12.26 2.19 -6.72
N ARG A 109 -11.99 2.18 -8.03
CA ARG A 109 -10.62 2.14 -8.55
C ARG A 109 -9.89 3.43 -8.16
N PHE A 110 -8.73 3.29 -7.51
CA PHE A 110 -7.84 4.41 -7.27
C PHE A 110 -7.10 4.76 -8.56
N ASN A 111 -7.20 6.00 -9.01
CA ASN A 111 -6.58 6.49 -10.24
C ASN A 111 -5.25 7.25 -10.01
N GLY A 112 -4.78 7.31 -8.76
CA GLY A 112 -3.49 7.93 -8.44
C GLY A 112 -2.32 6.95 -8.55
N ASP A 113 -1.10 7.48 -8.49
CA ASP A 113 0.13 6.69 -8.51
C ASP A 113 0.35 6.04 -7.13
N VAL A 114 0.22 4.72 -7.06
CA VAL A 114 0.71 3.93 -5.91
C VAL A 114 2.09 3.38 -6.29
N PRO A 115 3.16 3.63 -5.51
CA PRO A 115 4.48 3.12 -5.80
C PRO A 115 4.43 1.60 -6.03
N GLY A 116 4.76 1.19 -7.25
CA GLY A 116 4.60 -0.18 -7.71
C GLY A 116 5.52 -1.18 -7.02
N CYS A 117 6.59 -0.74 -6.33
CA CYS A 117 7.46 -1.54 -5.47
C CYS A 117 8.02 -0.68 -4.34
N LEU A 118 7.70 -1.01 -3.10
CA LEU A 118 8.35 -0.44 -1.92
C LEU A 118 9.44 -1.41 -1.46
N PRO A 119 10.71 -0.99 -1.31
CA PRO A 119 11.75 -1.86 -0.79
C PRO A 119 11.40 -2.35 0.62
N PHE A 120 11.88 -3.55 0.95
CA PHE A 120 11.81 -4.12 2.30
C PHE A 120 12.72 -3.36 3.27
#